data_AF-A0A800DI19-F1
#
_entry.id   AF-A0A800DI19-F1
#
_cell.length_a   1.000
_cell.length_b   1.000
_cell.length_c   1.000
_cell.angle_alpha   90.00
_cell.angle_beta   90.00
_cell.angle_gamma   90.00
#
_symmetry.space_group_name_H-M   'P 1'
#
loop_
_entity.id
_entity.type
_entity.pdbx_description
1 polymer ?
#
loop_
_entity_poly.entity_id
_entity_poly.type
_entity_poly.pdbx_seq_one_letter_code
_entity_poly.pdbx_strand_id
1 'polypeptide(L)'
;VCSSDLDSHTDGLLEYPQYTRPAVYRGWAVPSVLLSGNHAQIARWRRQQSLLRTARQRPDLLKKIVLSEEDKKLLGEVFEAKS
;
A
#
# COMPACT_ATOMS: atom_id res chain seq x y z
N VAL A 1 21.61 -8.72 19.49
CA VAL A 1 21.43 -9.10 18.07
C VAL A 1 20.77 -7.93 17.35
N CYS A 2 21.57 -7.16 16.62
CA CYS A 2 21.11 -6.08 15.77
C CYS A 2 21.48 -6.45 14.33
N SER A 3 20.50 -6.43 13.43
CA SER A 3 20.65 -6.12 12.01
C SER A 3 19.26 -6.16 11.37
N SER A 4 18.69 -4.97 11.25
CA SER A 4 17.43 -4.67 10.59
C SER A 4 17.70 -4.58 9.09
N ASP A 5 17.76 -5.73 8.42
CA ASP A 5 18.08 -5.82 6.99
C ASP A 5 16.97 -6.57 6.23
N LEU A 6 15.77 -5.99 6.23
CA LEU A 6 14.70 -6.36 5.28
C LEU A 6 14.23 -5.09 4.57
N ASP A 7 15.17 -4.59 3.75
CA ASP A 7 14.92 -4.10 2.39
C ASP A 7 13.81 -3.05 2.23
N SER A 8 14.11 -1.81 2.61
CA SER A 8 13.18 -0.67 2.54
C SER A 8 12.85 -0.14 1.12
N HIS A 9 13.23 -0.77 0.00
CA HIS A 9 13.13 -0.09 -1.32
C HIS A 9 12.84 -1.00 -2.53
N THR A 10 12.12 -2.10 -2.37
CA THR A 10 12.13 -3.18 -3.38
C THR A 10 11.42 -2.92 -4.73
N ASP A 11 10.84 -1.76 -5.03
CA ASP A 11 10.11 -1.60 -6.31
C ASP A 11 10.03 -0.16 -6.89
N GLY A 12 10.79 0.82 -6.36
CA GLY A 12 10.69 2.22 -6.78
C GLY A 12 9.34 2.91 -6.47
N LEU A 13 8.44 2.18 -5.80
CA LEU A 13 7.17 2.66 -5.25
C LEU A 13 7.36 3.18 -3.82
N LEU A 14 6.47 4.07 -3.39
CA LEU A 14 6.41 4.51 -2.00
C LEU A 14 5.90 3.39 -1.09
N GLU A 15 6.42 3.36 0.13
CA GLU A 15 6.01 2.37 1.11
C GLU A 15 4.53 2.54 1.52
N TYR A 16 3.84 1.40 1.66
CA TYR A 16 2.45 1.36 2.12
C TYR A 16 2.35 1.76 3.59
N PRO A 17 1.19 2.28 4.05
CA PRO A 17 1.01 2.61 5.45
C PRO A 17 1.10 1.34 6.31
N GLN A 18 2.04 1.35 7.23
CA GLN A 18 2.20 0.28 8.22
C GLN A 18 1.27 0.54 9.41
N TYR A 19 0.53 -0.50 9.80
CA TYR A 19 -0.35 -0.46 10.97
C TYR A 19 0.17 -1.45 12.01
N THR A 20 0.27 -0.98 13.24
CA THR A 20 0.57 -1.79 14.41
C THR A 20 -0.66 -1.88 15.30
N ARG A 21 -0.66 -2.86 16.21
CA ARG A 21 -1.69 -2.92 17.27
C ARG A 21 -1.52 -1.71 18.19
N PRO A 22 -2.58 -1.10 18.74
CA PRO A 22 -3.99 -1.53 18.82
C PRO A 22 -4.85 -1.20 17.58
N ALA A 23 -6.04 -1.82 17.47
CA ALA A 23 -6.95 -1.66 16.32
C ALA A 23 -7.50 -0.23 16.14
N VAL A 24 -7.46 0.59 17.19
CA VAL A 24 -7.77 2.02 17.12
C VAL A 24 -6.61 2.77 17.75
N TYR A 25 -5.97 3.65 16.98
CA TYR A 25 -4.90 4.49 17.47
C TYR A 25 -5.26 5.96 17.24
N ARG A 26 -5.33 6.76 18.33
CA ARG A 26 -5.70 8.19 18.29
C ARG A 26 -7.02 8.50 17.57
N GLY A 27 -8.00 7.58 17.64
CA GLY A 27 -9.29 7.71 16.94
C GLY A 27 -9.28 7.25 15.47
N TRP A 28 -8.14 6.78 14.95
CA TRP A 28 -8.02 6.20 13.62
C TRP A 28 -8.20 4.69 13.73
N ALA A 29 -9.27 4.16 13.14
CA ALA A 29 -9.52 2.74 13.09
C ALA A 29 -8.67 2.09 11.98
N VAL A 30 -8.09 0.94 12.30
CA VAL A 30 -7.40 0.09 11.31
C VAL A 30 -8.44 -0.43 10.31
N PRO A 31 -8.15 -0.41 9.00
CA PRO A 31 -9.02 -0.97 7.97
C PRO A 31 -9.44 -2.42 8.28
N SER A 32 -10.74 -2.73 8.06
CA SER A 32 -11.28 -4.08 8.27
C SER A 32 -10.54 -5.17 7.49
N VAL A 33 -9.94 -4.84 6.34
CA VAL A 33 -9.10 -5.74 5.54
C VAL A 33 -7.85 -6.22 6.29
N LEU A 34 -7.30 -5.42 7.20
CA LEU A 34 -6.18 -5.82 8.04
C LEU A 34 -6.64 -6.61 9.28
N LEU A 35 -7.90 -6.42 9.69
CA LEU A 35 -8.52 -7.14 10.82
C LEU A 35 -9.05 -8.53 10.43
N SER A 36 -9.41 -8.74 9.15
CA SER A 36 -9.97 -10.02 8.68
C SER A 36 -8.97 -11.17 8.65
N GLY A 37 -7.66 -10.88 8.78
CA GLY A 37 -6.59 -11.87 8.75
C GLY A 37 -6.35 -12.49 7.37
N ASN A 38 -7.06 -12.08 6.32
CA ASN A 38 -6.90 -12.66 4.99
C ASN A 38 -5.62 -12.14 4.32
N HIS A 39 -4.58 -12.98 4.30
CA HIS A 39 -3.24 -12.60 3.81
C HIS A 39 -3.25 -12.15 2.34
N ALA A 40 -4.10 -12.76 1.49
CA ALA A 40 -4.23 -12.39 0.09
C ALA A 40 -4.84 -10.98 -0.07
N GLN A 41 -5.89 -10.67 0.71
CA GLN A 41 -6.48 -9.33 0.72
C GLN A 41 -5.52 -8.29 1.30
N ILE A 42 -4.78 -8.64 2.36
CA ILE A 42 -3.76 -7.77 2.97
C ILE A 42 -2.66 -7.44 1.96
N ALA A 43 -2.14 -8.44 1.23
CA ALA A 43 -1.12 -8.23 0.21
C ALA A 43 -1.62 -7.33 -0.92
N ARG A 44 -2.83 -7.59 -1.43
CA ARG A 44 -3.48 -6.74 -2.44
C ARG A 44 -3.66 -5.31 -1.94
N TRP A 45 -4.16 -5.14 -0.71
CA TRP A 45 -4.35 -3.83 -0.11
C TRP A 45 -3.03 -3.07 0.11
N ARG A 46 -1.96 -3.76 0.53
CA ARG A 46 -0.62 -3.17 0.68
C ARG A 46 -0.10 -2.62 -0.67
N ARG A 47 -0.18 -3.43 -1.72
CA ARG A 47 0.15 -3.02 -3.11
C ARG A 47 -0.68 -1.82 -3.54
N GLN A 48 -2.00 -1.88 -3.35
CA GLN A 48 -2.94 -0.82 -3.69
C GLN A 48 -2.62 0.51 -2.98
N GLN A 49 -2.30 0.48 -1.68
CA GLN A 49 -1.94 1.68 -0.92
C GLN A 49 -0.60 2.27 -1.35
N SER A 50 0.41 1.43 -1.59
CA SER A 50 1.72 1.84 -2.09
C SER A 50 1.58 2.58 -3.43
N LEU A 51 0.83 1.99 -4.36
CA LEU A 51 0.53 2.57 -5.66
C LEU A 51 -0.23 3.90 -5.54
N LEU A 52 -1.31 3.94 -4.74
CA LEU A 52 -2.10 5.15 -4.53
C LEU A 52 -1.28 6.28 -3.91
N ARG A 53 -0.44 5.97 -2.93
CA ARG A 53 0.43 6.94 -2.29
C ARG A 53 1.47 7.49 -3.29
N THR A 54 2.05 6.60 -4.09
CA THR A 54 2.96 6.98 -5.19
C THR A 54 2.25 7.87 -6.20
N ALA A 55 1.04 7.51 -6.64
CA ALA A 55 0.24 8.31 -7.57
C ALA A 55 -0.06 9.71 -7.07
N ARG A 56 -0.41 9.83 -5.78
CA ARG A 56 -0.77 11.11 -5.16
C ARG A 56 0.43 11.99 -4.83
N GLN A 57 1.51 11.41 -4.31
CA GLN A 57 2.66 12.18 -3.82
C GLN A 57 3.73 12.39 -4.90
N ARG A 58 3.99 11.38 -5.74
CA ARG A 58 5.05 11.40 -6.76
C ARG A 58 4.59 10.65 -8.02
N PRO A 59 3.68 11.23 -8.82
CA PRO A 59 3.30 10.64 -10.11
C PRO A 59 4.51 10.50 -11.06
N ASP A 60 5.59 11.27 -10.83
CA ASP A 60 6.84 11.16 -11.57
C ASP A 60 7.53 9.80 -11.39
N LEU A 61 7.40 9.19 -10.20
CA LEU A 61 7.96 7.85 -9.97
C LEU A 61 7.19 6.82 -10.78
N LEU A 62 5.85 6.86 -10.78
CA LEU A 62 5.00 5.97 -11.58
C LEU A 62 5.36 5.97 -13.07
N LYS A 63 5.78 7.11 -13.62
CA LYS A 63 6.21 7.20 -15.03
C LYS A 63 7.57 6.56 -15.30
N LYS A 64 8.42 6.45 -14.27
CA LYS A 64 9.76 5.86 -14.35
C LYS A 64 9.76 4.35 -14.14
N ILE A 65 8.80 3.84 -13.37
CA ILE A 65 8.64 2.39 -13.16
C ILE A 65 7.70 1.79 -14.20
N VAL A 66 7.95 0.51 -14.51
CA VAL A 66 7.07 -0.27 -15.37
C VAL A 66 5.93 -0.82 -14.50
N LEU A 67 4.76 -0.20 -14.59
CA LEU A 67 3.56 -0.74 -13.94
C LEU A 67 3.04 -1.95 -14.71
N SER A 68 2.77 -3.05 -13.99
CA SER A 68 1.99 -4.16 -14.53
C SER A 68 0.57 -3.72 -14.84
N GLU A 69 -0.09 -4.41 -15.76
CA GLU A 69 -1.52 -4.22 -16.05
C GLU A 69 -2.39 -4.42 -14.80
N GLU A 70 -1.97 -5.34 -13.92
CA GLU A 70 -2.60 -5.57 -12.63
C GLU A 70 -2.54 -4.32 -11.74
N ASP A 71 -1.38 -3.67 -11.66
CA ASP A 71 -1.19 -2.47 -10.83
C ASP A 71 -1.99 -1.28 -11.36
N LYS A 72 -2.07 -1.12 -12.70
CA LYS A 72 -2.90 -0.10 -13.34
C LYS A 72 -4.38 -0.31 -13.03
N LYS A 73 -4.84 -1.57 -13.12
CA LYS A 73 -6.22 -1.95 -12.78
C LYS A 73 -6.51 -1.67 -11.32
N LEU A 74 -5.62 -2.08 -10.41
CA LEU A 74 -5.73 -1.77 -8.99
C LEU A 74 -5.85 -0.26 -8.77
N LEU A 75 -5.03 0.55 -9.46
CA LEU A 75 -5.10 2.01 -9.40
C LEU A 75 -6.50 2.53 -9.72
N GLY A 76 -7.05 2.08 -10.86
CA GLY A 76 -8.40 2.44 -11.30
C GLY A 76 -9.46 2.10 -10.26
N GLU A 77 -9.44 0.86 -9.75
CA GLU A 77 -10.37 0.40 -8.70
C GLU A 77 -10.29 1.28 -7.44
N VAL A 78 -9.10 1.74 -7.02
CA VAL A 78 -8.99 2.63 -5.84
C VAL A 78 -9.57 4.01 -6.09
N PHE A 79 -9.36 4.55 -7.29
CA PHE A 79 -9.88 5.86 -7.67
C PHE A 79 -11.40 5.83 -7.76
N GLU A 80 -11.97 4.75 -8.31
CA GLU A 80 -13.42 4.52 -8.35
C GLU A 80 -14.03 4.35 -6.96
N ALA A 81 -13.40 3.56 -6.08
CA ALA A 81 -13.92 3.29 -4.73
C ALA A 81 -13.94 4.52 -3.79
N LYS A 82 -13.36 5.66 -4.19
CA LYS A 82 -13.30 6.89 -3.39
C LYS A 82 -14.10 8.07 -3.97
N SER A 83 -14.81 7.88 -5.10
CA SER A 83 -15.75 8.86 -5.67
C SER A 83 -17.15 8.76 -5.06
#